data_AF-A0A914E020-F1
#
_entry.id   AF-A0A914E020-F1
#
_cell.length_a   1.000
_cell.length_b   1.000
_cell.length_c   1.000
_cell.angle_alpha   90.00
_cell.angle_beta   90.00
_cell.angle_gamma   90.00
#
_symmetry.space_group_name_H-M   'P 1'
#
loop_
_entity.id
_entity.type
_entity.pdbx_description
1 polymer ?
#
loop_
_entity_poly.entity_id
_entity_poly.type
_entity_poly.pdbx_seq_one_letter_code
_entity_poly.pdbx_strand_id
1 'polypeptide(L)'
;MGELYWDDGDSVINNITTYNYYHFQFNFNVQATSAIFNITMDKKATNLPLKSLDNIEIFGYPYTPNLSTAKLNGNPITINTQTSSYSPFTKVLNITTTNFIDLNNNGPTWILTWNNS
;
A
#
# COMPACT_ATOMS: atom_id res chain seq x y z
N MET A 1 -7.12 -6.52 -9.00
CA MET A 1 -5.75 -6.83 -8.54
C MET A 1 -4.81 -5.95 -9.34
N GLY A 2 -3.74 -5.46 -8.72
CA GLY A 2 -2.72 -4.64 -9.38
C GLY A 2 -1.34 -5.16 -9.02
N GLU A 3 -0.32 -4.69 -9.72
CA GLU A 3 1.06 -5.15 -9.52
C GLU A 3 2.07 -4.02 -9.73
N LEU A 4 3.25 -4.16 -9.13
CA LEU A 4 4.38 -3.25 -9.29
C LEU A 4 5.67 -4.05 -9.49
N TYR A 5 6.36 -3.72 -10.57
CA TYR A 5 7.74 -4.11 -10.82
C TYR A 5 8.64 -2.91 -10.55
N TRP A 6 9.69 -3.10 -9.76
CA TRP A 6 10.64 -2.03 -9.41
C TRP A 6 12.07 -2.50 -9.55
N ASP A 7 12.84 -1.86 -10.44
CA ASP A 7 14.22 -2.18 -10.76
C ASP A 7 15.10 -0.91 -10.74
N ASP A 8 16.26 -0.96 -11.40
CA ASP A 8 17.18 0.17 -11.53
C ASP A 8 16.85 1.12 -12.69
N GLY A 9 15.90 0.74 -13.56
CA GLY A 9 15.48 1.51 -14.74
C GLY A 9 16.47 1.52 -15.91
N ASP A 10 17.66 0.93 -15.77
CA ASP A 10 18.78 1.12 -16.72
C ASP A 10 19.35 -0.21 -17.26
N SER A 11 19.37 -1.28 -16.45
CA SER A 11 20.05 -2.52 -16.81
C SER A 11 19.28 -3.32 -17.87
N VAL A 12 20.01 -3.89 -18.84
CA VAL A 12 19.42 -4.77 -19.87
C VAL A 12 18.99 -6.11 -19.27
N ILE A 13 17.72 -6.46 -19.47
CA ILE A 13 17.13 -7.72 -19.00
C ILE A 13 17.47 -8.85 -19.98
N ASN A 14 18.51 -9.63 -19.67
CA ASN A 14 18.84 -10.84 -20.44
C ASN A 14 17.99 -12.06 -20.02
N ASN A 15 17.61 -12.14 -18.74
CA ASN A 15 16.74 -13.19 -18.20
C ASN A 15 15.98 -12.68 -16.97
N ILE A 16 14.66 -12.63 -17.07
CA ILE A 16 13.78 -12.11 -16.01
C ILE A 16 13.83 -12.95 -14.73
N THR A 17 14.13 -14.25 -14.81
CA THR A 17 14.16 -15.10 -13.60
C THR A 17 15.34 -14.75 -12.69
N THR A 18 16.46 -14.34 -13.28
CA THR A 18 17.68 -13.94 -12.58
C THR A 18 17.86 -12.43 -12.43
N TYR A 19 17.08 -11.63 -13.17
CA TYR A 19 17.15 -10.18 -13.10
C TYR A 19 16.77 -9.66 -11.70
N ASN A 20 17.41 -8.56 -11.29
CA ASN A 20 17.29 -7.99 -9.96
C ASN A 20 16.18 -6.94 -9.92
N TYR A 21 15.00 -7.31 -9.41
CA TYR A 21 13.86 -6.41 -9.29
C TYR A 21 12.95 -6.86 -8.13
N TYR A 22 12.17 -5.94 -7.60
CA TYR A 22 11.06 -6.25 -6.72
C TYR A 22 9.80 -6.51 -7.53
N HIS A 23 9.00 -7.47 -7.07
CA HIS A 23 7.66 -7.71 -7.58
C HIS A 23 6.67 -7.67 -6.43
N PHE A 24 5.68 -6.79 -6.54
CA PHE A 24 4.60 -6.66 -5.59
C PHE A 24 3.25 -6.90 -6.25
N GLN A 25 2.36 -7.55 -5.50
CA GLN A 25 0.96 -7.74 -5.83
C GLN A 25 0.09 -6.97 -4.84
N PHE A 26 -0.94 -6.31 -5.36
CA PHE A 26 -1.87 -5.48 -4.60
C PHE A 26 -3.29 -6.00 -4.74
N ASN A 27 -3.96 -6.11 -3.60
CA ASN A 27 -5.38 -6.41 -3.56
C ASN A 27 -6.10 -5.48 -2.59
N PHE A 28 -7.20 -4.90 -3.04
CA PHE A 28 -8.03 -4.01 -2.25
C PHE A 28 -9.46 -4.55 -2.19
N ASN A 29 -10.03 -4.62 -0.99
CA ASN A 29 -11.41 -5.02 -0.75
C ASN A 29 -12.04 -4.02 0.23
N VAL A 30 -13.27 -3.61 -0.06
CA VAL A 30 -14.05 -2.71 0.77
C VAL A 30 -15.45 -3.27 0.99
N GLN A 31 -15.88 -3.26 2.25
CA GLN A 31 -17.18 -3.68 2.74
C GLN A 31 -17.78 -2.55 3.58
N ALA A 32 -19.07 -2.65 3.88
CA ALA A 32 -19.76 -1.62 4.68
C ALA A 32 -19.15 -1.42 6.08
N THR A 33 -18.51 -2.44 6.64
CA THR A 33 -17.92 -2.39 7.99
C THR A 33 -16.41 -2.14 7.99
N SER A 34 -15.70 -2.46 6.90
CA SER A 34 -14.23 -2.36 6.87
C SER A 34 -13.66 -2.31 5.45
N ALA A 35 -12.40 -1.91 5.35
CA ALA A 35 -11.58 -2.04 4.16
C ALA A 35 -10.26 -2.72 4.48
N ILE A 36 -9.72 -3.41 3.48
CA ILE A 36 -8.48 -4.17 3.55
C ILE A 36 -7.69 -3.88 2.28
N PHE A 37 -6.46 -3.39 2.45
CA PHE A 37 -5.46 -3.25 1.41
C PHE A 37 -4.29 -4.19 1.71
N ASN A 38 -4.12 -5.20 0.85
CA ASN A 38 -3.07 -6.20 0.95
C ASN A 38 -1.98 -5.91 -0.08
N ILE A 39 -0.73 -5.98 0.38
CA ILE A 39 0.46 -5.95 -0.44
C ILE A 39 1.20 -7.26 -0.19
N THR A 40 1.61 -7.95 -1.24
CA THR A 40 2.44 -9.15 -1.17
C THR A 40 3.67 -8.96 -2.03
N MET A 41 4.85 -9.26 -1.50
CA MET A 41 6.11 -9.25 -2.24
C MET A 41 6.38 -10.68 -2.74
N ASP A 42 6.24 -10.87 -4.05
CA ASP A 42 6.49 -12.16 -4.71
C ASP A 42 7.99 -12.34 -5.04
N LYS A 43 8.70 -11.23 -5.26
CA LYS A 43 10.14 -11.23 -5.51
C LYS A 43 10.80 -10.07 -4.79
N LYS A 44 11.89 -10.37 -4.09
CA LYS A 44 12.76 -9.39 -3.45
C LYS A 44 13.98 -9.11 -4.32
N ALA A 45 14.31 -7.84 -4.53
CA ALA A 45 15.59 -7.45 -5.11
C ALA A 45 16.71 -7.52 -4.07
N THR A 46 17.94 -7.68 -4.53
CA THR A 46 19.17 -7.62 -3.73
C THR A 46 19.78 -6.22 -3.85
N ASN A 47 20.07 -5.57 -2.72
CA ASN A 47 20.77 -4.28 -2.65
C ASN A 47 20.16 -3.15 -3.50
N LEU A 48 18.87 -3.22 -3.83
CA LEU A 48 18.15 -2.17 -4.55
C LEU A 48 17.37 -1.30 -3.55
N PRO A 49 17.65 0.00 -3.45
CA PRO A 49 16.90 0.90 -2.57
C PRO A 49 15.44 0.97 -2.97
N LEU A 50 14.55 0.89 -1.97
CA LEU A 50 13.12 1.04 -2.13
C LEU A 50 12.62 2.07 -1.11
N LYS A 51 11.76 2.98 -1.57
CA LYS A 51 11.11 3.98 -0.70
C LYS A 51 9.86 3.37 -0.06
N SER A 52 9.46 3.92 1.07
CA SER A 52 8.17 3.60 1.68
C SER A 52 7.01 4.03 0.76
N LEU A 53 5.90 3.32 0.87
CA LEU A 53 4.63 3.73 0.28
C LEU A 53 3.92 4.68 1.25
N ASP A 54 3.98 5.98 0.93
CA ASP A 54 3.50 7.05 1.82
C ASP A 54 2.12 7.60 1.46
N ASN A 55 1.70 7.43 0.21
CA ASN A 55 0.45 7.96 -0.31
C ASN A 55 -0.39 6.82 -0.91
N ILE A 56 -1.65 6.75 -0.49
CA ILE A 56 -2.66 5.87 -1.07
C ILE A 56 -3.88 6.73 -1.41
N GLU A 57 -4.24 6.77 -2.68
CA GLU A 57 -5.44 7.42 -3.17
C GLU A 57 -6.41 6.37 -3.71
N ILE A 58 -7.65 6.40 -3.23
CA ILE A 58 -8.70 5.45 -3.59
C ILE A 58 -9.89 6.22 -4.16
N PHE A 59 -10.16 6.01 -5.44
CA PHE A 59 -11.30 6.59 -6.15
C PHE A 59 -12.54 5.72 -6.01
N GLY A 60 -13.72 6.35 -5.97
CA GLY A 60 -15.00 5.65 -5.88
C GLY A 60 -15.21 4.94 -4.54
N TYR A 61 -14.58 5.41 -3.46
CA TYR A 61 -14.69 4.82 -2.13
C TYR A 61 -16.13 4.94 -1.59
N PRO A 62 -16.84 3.83 -1.33
CA PRO A 62 -18.30 3.88 -1.17
C PRO A 62 -18.80 4.26 0.24
N TYR A 63 -17.94 4.20 1.27
CA TYR A 63 -18.33 4.39 2.67
C TYR A 63 -17.57 5.55 3.34
N THR A 64 -17.88 5.88 4.60
CA THR A 64 -17.10 6.87 5.35
C THR A 64 -15.97 6.15 6.09
N PRO A 65 -14.69 6.37 5.76
CA PRO A 65 -13.59 5.67 6.39
C PRO A 65 -13.30 6.23 7.80
N ASN A 66 -13.14 5.36 8.78
CA ASN A 66 -12.66 5.71 10.11
C ASN A 66 -11.17 5.39 10.25
N LEU A 67 -10.32 6.32 9.80
CA LEU A 67 -8.86 6.15 9.78
C LEU A 67 -8.23 6.06 11.19
N SER A 68 -8.94 6.42 12.26
CA SER A 68 -8.45 6.22 13.63
C SER A 68 -8.39 4.74 14.04
N THR A 69 -9.07 3.87 13.30
CA THR A 69 -9.09 2.42 13.52
C THR A 69 -8.04 1.68 12.68
N ALA A 70 -7.17 2.43 11.99
CA ALA A 70 -6.22 1.86 11.05
C ALA A 70 -5.23 0.91 11.74
N LYS A 71 -4.93 -0.21 11.08
CA LYS A 71 -3.94 -1.18 11.53
C LYS A 71 -3.05 -1.60 10.37
N LEU A 72 -1.75 -1.73 10.63
CA LEU A 72 -0.79 -2.36 9.72
C LEU A 72 -0.34 -3.68 10.33
N ASN A 73 -0.57 -4.79 9.61
CA ASN A 73 -0.27 -6.14 10.09
C ASN A 73 -0.89 -6.42 11.48
N GLY A 74 -2.12 -5.94 11.70
CA GLY A 74 -2.85 -6.08 12.96
C GLY A 74 -2.46 -5.11 14.07
N ASN A 75 -1.34 -4.40 13.93
CA ASN A 75 -0.89 -3.42 14.91
C ASN A 75 -1.54 -2.05 14.63
N PRO A 76 -2.11 -1.37 15.64
CA PRO A 76 -2.62 -0.01 15.48
C PRO A 76 -1.56 0.95 14.96
N ILE A 77 -1.96 1.79 14.01
CA ILE A 77 -1.11 2.84 13.44
C ILE A 77 -1.85 4.18 13.46
N THR A 78 -1.10 5.26 13.60
CA THR A 78 -1.66 6.61 13.53
C THR A 78 -1.58 7.12 12.10
N ILE A 79 -2.74 7.36 11.48
CA ILE A 79 -2.83 8.06 10.20
C ILE A 79 -2.81 9.56 10.45
N ASN A 80 -1.99 10.29 9.70
CA ASN A 80 -1.98 11.74 9.77
C ASN A 80 -3.25 12.34 9.15
N THR A 81 -4.18 12.78 9.99
CA THR A 81 -5.47 13.36 9.58
C THR A 81 -5.37 14.80 9.07
N GLN A 82 -4.20 15.44 9.19
CA GLN A 82 -3.97 16.78 8.60
C GLN A 82 -3.65 16.68 7.10
N THR A 83 -3.07 15.55 6.68
CA THR A 83 -2.67 15.30 5.29
C THR A 83 -3.54 14.26 4.60
N SER A 84 -4.32 13.48 5.37
CA SER A 84 -5.28 12.51 4.85
C SER A 84 -6.68 13.11 4.83
N SER A 85 -7.49 12.76 3.84
CA SER A 85 -8.84 13.30 3.68
C SER A 85 -9.77 12.31 2.99
N TYR A 86 -11.08 12.48 3.22
CA TYR A 86 -12.12 11.81 2.46
C TYR A 86 -13.20 12.81 2.07
N SER A 87 -13.65 12.74 0.82
CA SER A 87 -14.77 13.54 0.33
C SER A 87 -15.97 12.62 0.02
N PRO A 88 -17.10 12.79 0.72
CA PRO A 88 -18.32 12.02 0.43
C PRO A 88 -18.98 12.43 -0.90
N PHE A 89 -18.56 13.55 -1.50
CA PHE A 89 -19.08 14.05 -2.78
C PHE A 89 -18.31 13.45 -3.96
N THR A 90 -16.98 13.53 -3.93
CA THR A 90 -16.12 13.00 -5.00
C THR A 90 -15.80 11.52 -4.81
N LYS A 91 -16.10 10.97 -3.62
CA LYS A 91 -15.79 9.58 -3.24
C LYS A 91 -14.29 9.27 -3.34
N VAL A 92 -13.44 10.26 -3.06
CA VAL A 92 -11.99 10.10 -3.05
C VAL A 92 -11.50 10.03 -1.61
N LEU A 93 -10.81 8.96 -1.27
CA LEU A 93 -10.07 8.77 -0.02
C LEU A 93 -8.58 8.92 -0.28
N ASN A 94 -7.96 9.89 0.39
CA ASN A 94 -6.53 10.12 0.41
C ASN A 94 -5.98 9.76 1.79
N ILE A 95 -5.03 8.83 1.83
CA ILE A 95 -4.26 8.47 3.01
C ILE A 95 -2.81 8.86 2.75
N THR A 96 -2.33 9.84 3.49
CA THR A 96 -0.98 10.39 3.34
C THR A 96 -0.29 10.40 4.69
N THR A 97 0.75 9.60 4.84
CA THR A 97 1.56 9.52 6.07
C THR A 97 3.02 9.30 5.68
N THR A 98 3.95 10.01 6.29
CA THR A 98 5.38 9.87 5.99
C THR A 98 5.94 8.56 6.54
N ASN A 99 6.77 7.87 5.77
CA ASN A 99 7.34 6.56 6.12
C ASN A 99 6.26 5.53 6.49
N PHE A 100 5.14 5.53 5.76
CA PHE A 100 3.92 4.85 6.19
C PHE A 100 4.02 3.33 6.11
N ILE A 101 4.29 2.80 4.92
CA ILE A 101 4.50 1.37 4.72
C ILE A 101 5.91 1.17 4.18
N ASP A 102 6.81 0.71 5.06
CA ASP A 102 8.15 0.29 4.67
C ASP A 102 8.09 -1.07 3.94
N LEU A 103 8.17 -1.02 2.61
CA LEU A 103 8.18 -2.18 1.71
C LEU A 103 9.55 -2.89 1.67
N ASN A 104 10.57 -2.34 2.34
CA ASN A 104 11.91 -2.90 2.37
C ASN A 104 12.14 -3.82 3.58
N ASN A 105 11.28 -3.71 4.61
CA ASN A 105 11.33 -4.52 5.82
C ASN A 105 11.12 -6.03 5.50
N ASN A 106 11.66 -6.91 6.34
CA ASN A 106 11.83 -8.36 6.10
C ASN A 106 10.52 -9.20 6.05
N GLY A 107 9.35 -8.58 5.93
CA GLY A 107 8.07 -9.28 5.79
C GLY A 107 7.66 -9.42 4.31
N PRO A 108 7.11 -10.57 3.88
CA PRO A 108 6.61 -10.72 2.51
C PRO A 108 5.24 -10.07 2.30
N THR A 109 4.58 -9.59 3.36
CA THR A 109 3.19 -9.11 3.30
C THR A 109 2.94 -7.91 4.20
N TRP A 110 2.13 -6.98 3.69
CA TRP A 110 1.59 -5.86 4.44
C TRP A 110 0.08 -5.84 4.30
N ILE A 111 -0.62 -5.78 5.42
CA ILE A 111 -2.08 -5.78 5.49
C ILE A 111 -2.50 -4.50 6.22
N LEU A 112 -2.96 -3.51 5.46
CA LEU A 112 -3.53 -2.28 5.98
C LEU A 112 -5.05 -2.45 6.08
N THR A 113 -5.62 -2.21 7.25
CA THR A 113 -7.08 -2.27 7.46
C THR A 113 -7.58 -1.03 8.18
N TRP A 114 -8.85 -0.70 7.96
CA TRP A 114 -9.59 0.31 8.73
C TRP A 114 -11.10 0.01 8.67
N ASN A 115 -11.86 0.54 9.62
CA ASN A 115 -13.31 0.39 9.68
C ASN A 115 -14.02 1.47 8.86
N ASN A 116 -15.26 1.17 8.48
CA ASN A 116 -16.17 2.07 7.80
C ASN A 116 -17.36 2.46 8.69
N SER A 117 -17.99 3.58 8.35
CA SER A 117 -19.16 4.17 9.00
C SER A 117 -20.22 4.55 7.97
#